data_AF-A0A9N9JT78-F1
#
_entry.id   AF-A0A9N9JT78-F1
#
_cell.length_a   1.000
_cell.length_b   1.000
_cell.length_c   1.000
_cell.angle_alpha   90.00
_cell.angle_beta   90.00
_cell.angle_gamma   90.00
#
_symmetry.space_group_name_H-M   'P 1'
#
loop_
_entity.id
_entity.type
_entity.pdbx_description
1 polymer ?
#
loop_
_entity_poly.entity_id
_entity_poly.type
_entity_poly.pdbx_seq_one_letter_code
_entity_poly.pdbx_strand_id
1 'polypeptide(L)'
;SLEGYYQETGRAGRDGKPSDCVLLYSYSDKHTIDRLIIHGEGNYEQKQQQRANLREMLKYCENQIDCRRQQIMAYFGEQFDKSQCQFTCDNCKNALTQQRSTYDAQKDAKLLLLQDVLTERYQPNDYGSVYSYIE
;
A
#
# COMPACT_ATOMS: atom_id res chain seq x y z
N SER A 1 -0.40 -10.32 -5.37
CA SER A 1 0.95 -9.75 -5.42
C SER A 1 1.08 -8.93 -6.69
N LEU A 2 2.18 -8.18 -6.86
CA LEU A 2 2.38 -7.37 -8.05
C LEU A 2 2.68 -8.22 -9.29
N GLU A 3 3.32 -9.38 -9.12
CA GLU A 3 3.49 -10.39 -10.18
C GLU A 3 2.15 -10.89 -10.68
N GLY A 4 1.25 -11.27 -9.77
CA GLY A 4 -0.08 -11.75 -10.14
C GLY A 4 -0.87 -10.68 -10.87
N TYR A 5 -0.83 -9.43 -10.38
CA TYR A 5 -1.46 -8.31 -11.08
C TYR A 5 -0.89 -8.10 -12.49
N TYR A 6 0.44 -8.15 -12.66
CA TYR A 6 1.09 -8.02 -13.95
C TYR A 6 0.70 -9.16 -14.92
N GLN A 7 0.66 -10.41 -14.44
CA GLN A 7 0.26 -11.56 -15.26
C GLN A 7 -1.20 -11.46 -15.72
N GLU A 8 -2.11 -11.09 -14.81
CA GLU A 8 -3.54 -10.97 -15.14
C GLU A 8 -3.82 -9.80 -16.09
N THR A 9 -3.22 -8.64 -15.84
CA THR A 9 -3.37 -7.47 -16.73
C THR A 9 -2.70 -7.69 -18.08
N GLY A 10 -1.59 -8.44 -18.15
CA GLY A 10 -0.91 -8.83 -19.39
C GLY A 10 -1.72 -9.75 -20.31
N ARG A 11 -2.92 -10.21 -19.89
CA ARG A 11 -3.85 -10.93 -20.76
C ARG A 11 -4.62 -10.01 -21.71
N ALA A 12 -4.75 -8.73 -21.38
CA ALA A 12 -5.44 -7.74 -22.20
C ALA A 12 -4.63 -7.35 -23.44
N GLY A 13 -5.28 -6.89 -24.51
CA GLY A 13 -4.62 -6.29 -25.68
C GLY A 13 -3.73 -7.22 -26.50
N ARG A 14 -3.93 -8.55 -26.45
CA ARG A 14 -3.17 -9.53 -27.27
C ARG A 14 -3.40 -9.40 -28.77
N ASP A 15 -4.45 -8.68 -29.16
CA ASP A 15 -4.74 -8.31 -30.55
C ASP A 15 -4.03 -7.00 -30.98
N GLY A 16 -3.21 -6.41 -30.09
CA GLY A 16 -2.49 -5.17 -30.33
C GLY A 16 -3.36 -3.91 -30.25
N LYS A 17 -4.65 -4.04 -29.93
CA LYS A 17 -5.54 -2.88 -29.80
C LYS A 17 -5.41 -2.26 -28.40
N PRO A 18 -5.70 -0.94 -28.27
CA PRO A 18 -5.77 -0.30 -26.98
C PRO A 18 -6.68 -1.07 -26.03
N SER A 19 -6.21 -1.29 -24.80
CA SER A 19 -6.93 -1.99 -23.74
C SER A 19 -6.65 -1.31 -22.41
N ASP A 20 -7.65 -1.30 -21.54
CA ASP A 20 -7.56 -0.70 -20.21
C ASP A 20 -7.42 -1.77 -19.13
N CYS A 21 -6.57 -1.48 -18.16
CA CYS A 21 -6.39 -2.29 -16.96
C CYS A 21 -6.79 -1.43 -15.76
N VAL A 22 -7.97 -1.71 -15.17
CA VAL A 22 -8.51 -0.93 -14.05
C VAL A 22 -8.41 -1.75 -12.77
N LEU A 23 -7.77 -1.18 -11.75
CA LEU A 23 -7.72 -1.73 -10.41
C LEU A 23 -8.52 -0.81 -9.47
N LEU A 24 -9.61 -1.33 -8.91
CA LEU A 24 -10.32 -0.67 -7.83
C LEU A 24 -9.61 -0.99 -6.52
N TYR A 25 -9.31 0.04 -5.73
CA TYR A 25 -8.51 -0.09 -4.53
C TYR A 25 -9.08 0.77 -3.41
N SER A 26 -9.22 0.18 -2.23
CA SER A 26 -9.37 0.87 -0.96
C SER A 26 -8.35 0.33 0.05
N TYR A 27 -7.77 1.21 0.87
CA TYR A 27 -6.88 0.77 1.95
C TYR A 27 -7.58 -0.21 2.91
N SER A 28 -8.91 -0.13 3.05
CA SER A 28 -9.70 -1.06 3.86
C SER A 28 -9.54 -2.52 3.43
N ASP A 29 -9.29 -2.78 2.14
CA ASP A 29 -9.16 -4.13 1.59
C ASP A 29 -7.93 -4.86 2.16
N LYS A 30 -6.93 -4.11 2.62
CA LYS A 30 -5.77 -4.63 3.34
C LYS A 30 -6.18 -5.51 4.51
N HIS A 31 -7.17 -5.10 5.31
CA HIS A 31 -7.59 -5.87 6.49
C HIS A 31 -8.17 -7.23 6.11
N THR A 32 -8.95 -7.26 5.02
CA THR A 32 -9.50 -8.50 4.48
C THR A 32 -8.40 -9.42 4.00
N ILE A 33 -7.41 -8.91 3.26
CA ILE A 33 -6.29 -9.71 2.76
C ILE A 33 -5.39 -10.18 3.91
N ASP A 34 -5.10 -9.33 4.90
CA ASP A 34 -4.34 -9.72 6.09
C ASP A 34 -5.02 -10.88 6.83
N ARG A 35 -6.36 -10.83 6.99
CA ARG A 35 -7.13 -11.94 7.57
C ARG A 35 -6.97 -13.21 6.73
N LEU A 36 -7.07 -13.12 5.41
CA LEU A 36 -6.87 -14.26 4.51
C LEU A 36 -5.47 -14.87 4.64
N ILE A 37 -4.43 -14.05 4.81
CA ILE A 37 -3.06 -14.53 5.04
C ILE A 37 -2.92 -15.23 6.41
N ILE A 38 -3.53 -14.67 7.45
CA ILE A 38 -3.45 -15.23 8.81
C ILE A 38 -4.14 -16.60 8.88
N HIS A 39 -5.36 -16.71 8.35
CA HIS A 39 -6.15 -17.94 8.42
C HIS A 39 -5.92 -18.90 7.25
N GLY A 40 -5.26 -18.42 6.19
CA GLY A 40 -4.89 -19.24 5.05
C GLY A 40 -3.81 -20.26 5.37
N GLU A 41 -3.64 -21.18 4.42
CA GLU A 41 -2.60 -22.20 4.45
C GLU A 41 -1.20 -21.57 4.26
N GLY A 42 -0.19 -22.27 4.75
CA GLY A 42 1.20 -21.91 4.61
C GLY A 42 1.94 -21.81 5.94
N ASN A 43 3.23 -22.13 5.89
CA ASN A 43 4.13 -21.99 7.01
C ASN A 43 4.43 -20.51 7.31
N TYR A 44 5.18 -20.26 8.38
CA TYR A 44 5.54 -18.91 8.80
C TYR A 44 6.21 -18.09 7.68
N GLU A 45 7.20 -18.67 6.99
CA GLU A 45 7.95 -18.01 5.93
C GLU A 45 7.06 -17.65 4.73
N GLN A 46 6.19 -18.56 4.31
CA GLN A 46 5.21 -18.33 3.25
C GLN A 46 4.26 -17.19 3.61
N LYS A 47 3.79 -17.14 4.87
CA LYS A 47 2.95 -16.03 5.35
C LYS A 47 3.71 -14.70 5.39
N GLN A 48 5.00 -14.69 5.72
CA GLN A 48 5.83 -13.49 5.63
C GLN A 48 5.99 -13.01 4.18
N GLN A 49 6.20 -13.94 3.24
CA GLN A 49 6.26 -13.61 1.82
C GLN A 49 4.94 -13.06 1.31
N GLN A 50 3.80 -13.64 1.69
CA GLN A 50 2.48 -13.10 1.33
C GLN A 50 2.27 -11.68 1.86
N ARG A 51 2.70 -11.39 3.09
CA ARG A 51 2.67 -10.02 3.65
C ARG A 51 3.60 -9.07 2.89
N ALA A 52 4.79 -9.52 2.49
CA ALA A 52 5.69 -8.72 1.66
C ALA A 52 5.03 -8.38 0.32
N ASN A 53 4.44 -9.38 -0.34
CA ASN A 53 3.72 -9.22 -1.59
C ASN A 53 2.52 -8.27 -1.48
N LEU A 54 1.79 -8.30 -0.36
CA LEU A 54 0.72 -7.34 -0.07
C LEU A 54 1.29 -5.93 0.08
N ARG A 55 2.38 -5.75 0.84
CA ARG A 55 3.02 -4.42 0.99
C ARG A 55 3.44 -3.82 -0.34
N GLU A 56 3.98 -4.61 -1.27
CA GLU A 56 4.35 -4.14 -2.60
C GLU A 56 3.13 -3.72 -3.43
N MET A 57 2.01 -4.45 -3.35
CA MET A 57 0.75 -4.02 -3.97
C MET A 57 0.23 -2.71 -3.38
N LEU A 58 0.28 -2.54 -2.05
CA LEU A 58 -0.14 -1.30 -1.41
C LEU A 58 0.72 -0.11 -1.84
N LYS A 59 2.05 -0.28 -1.90
CA LYS A 59 2.96 0.74 -2.43
C LYS A 59 2.60 1.12 -3.87
N TYR A 60 2.34 0.13 -4.72
CA TYR A 60 1.93 0.36 -6.10
C TYR A 60 0.63 1.17 -6.18
N CYS A 61 -0.39 0.82 -5.39
CA CYS A 61 -1.67 1.54 -5.38
C CYS A 61 -1.54 2.97 -4.85
N GLU A 62 -0.88 3.15 -3.71
CA GLU A 62 -0.74 4.44 -3.01
C GLU A 62 0.21 5.42 -3.72
N ASN A 63 1.16 4.93 -4.52
CA ASN A 63 2.03 5.81 -5.29
C ASN A 63 1.26 6.40 -6.48
N GLN A 64 0.75 7.62 -6.29
CA GLN A 64 0.04 8.42 -7.31
C GLN A 64 0.97 9.34 -8.12
N ILE A 65 2.29 9.22 -7.92
CA ILE A 65 3.29 10.13 -8.48
C ILE A 65 4.02 9.49 -9.65
N ASP A 66 4.63 8.34 -9.44
CA ASP A 66 5.48 7.69 -10.43
C ASP A 66 4.63 7.02 -11.51
N CYS A 67 5.16 6.92 -12.73
CA CYS A 67 4.46 6.24 -13.81
C CYS A 67 4.12 4.79 -13.44
N ARG A 68 2.88 4.34 -13.60
CA ARG A 68 2.48 2.96 -13.28
C ARG A 68 3.33 1.91 -13.99
N ARG A 69 3.68 2.15 -15.28
CA ARG A 69 4.56 1.26 -16.04
C ARG A 69 5.97 1.23 -15.47
N GLN A 70 6.49 2.39 -15.08
CA GLN A 70 7.81 2.46 -14.43
C GLN A 70 7.84 1.71 -13.10
N GLN A 71 6.79 1.85 -12.28
CA GLN A 71 6.67 1.10 -11.03
C GLN A 71 6.67 -0.42 -11.25
N ILE A 72 5.89 -0.91 -12.23
CA ILE A 72 5.85 -2.34 -12.56
C ILE A 72 7.20 -2.83 -13.09
N MET A 73 7.85 -2.09 -13.99
CA MET A 73 9.14 -2.51 -14.56
C MET A 73 10.24 -2.52 -13.48
N ALA A 74 10.28 -1.49 -12.63
CA ALA A 74 11.24 -1.41 -11.53
C ALA A 74 11.11 -2.59 -10.55
N TYR A 75 9.88 -3.09 -10.33
CA TYR A 75 9.64 -4.26 -9.50
C TYR A 75 10.32 -5.54 -10.03
N PHE A 76 10.42 -5.69 -11.35
CA PHE A 76 11.12 -6.80 -12.00
C PHE A 76 12.61 -6.52 -12.23
N GLY A 77 13.14 -5.42 -11.69
CA GLY A 77 14.52 -4.99 -11.90
C GLY A 77 14.79 -4.35 -13.26
N GLU A 78 13.74 -4.01 -14.01
CA GLU A 78 13.82 -3.36 -15.31
C GLU A 78 13.69 -1.83 -15.19
N GLN A 79 14.31 -1.12 -16.14
CA GLN A 79 14.21 0.33 -16.25
C GLN A 79 13.21 0.71 -17.33
N PHE A 80 12.38 1.70 -17.05
CA PHE A 80 11.41 2.24 -18.01
C PHE A 80 11.45 3.76 -17.99
N ASP A 81 11.69 4.36 -19.16
CA ASP A 81 11.62 5.80 -19.31
C ASP A 81 10.16 6.25 -19.30
N LYS A 82 9.79 7.05 -18.29
CA LYS A 82 8.47 7.66 -18.14
C LYS A 82 7.99 8.37 -19.41
N SER A 83 8.89 8.94 -20.23
CA SER A 83 8.53 9.60 -21.49
C SER A 83 7.80 8.65 -22.46
N GLN A 84 8.14 7.36 -22.42
CA GLN A 84 7.55 6.31 -23.25
C GLN A 84 6.13 5.90 -22.79
N CYS A 85 5.69 6.32 -21.61
CA CYS A 85 4.32 6.10 -21.18
C CYS A 85 3.31 6.87 -22.04
N GLN A 86 3.72 8.01 -22.63
CA GLN A 86 2.86 8.85 -23.48
C GLN A 86 1.50 9.16 -22.83
N PHE A 87 1.49 9.41 -21.51
CA PHE A 87 0.29 9.70 -20.73
C PHE A 87 -0.81 8.64 -20.80
N THR A 88 -0.46 7.35 -20.99
CA THR A 88 -1.49 6.29 -21.04
C THR A 88 -1.95 5.82 -19.66
N CYS A 89 -1.12 5.93 -18.61
CA CYS A 89 -1.53 5.58 -17.24
C CYS A 89 -2.14 6.77 -16.50
N ASP A 90 -2.96 6.48 -15.48
CA ASP A 90 -3.64 7.44 -14.62
C ASP A 90 -2.67 8.43 -13.94
N ASN A 91 -1.55 7.95 -13.38
CA ASN A 91 -0.58 8.82 -12.71
C ASN A 91 0.03 9.86 -13.66
N CYS A 92 0.37 9.45 -14.89
CA CYS A 92 0.89 10.38 -15.88
C CYS A 92 -0.19 11.37 -16.33
N LYS A 93 -1.43 10.92 -16.53
CA LYS A 93 -2.56 11.81 -16.88
C LYS A 93 -2.83 12.84 -15.79
N ASN A 94 -2.89 12.41 -14.52
CA ASN A 94 -3.16 13.28 -13.38
C ASN A 94 -2.04 14.30 -13.14
N ALA A 95 -0.79 13.98 -13.49
CA ALA A 95 0.32 14.92 -13.40
C ALA A 95 0.18 16.15 -14.32
N LEU A 96 -0.70 16.09 -15.34
CA LEU A 96 -0.99 17.23 -16.23
C LEU A 96 -1.93 18.27 -15.59
N THR A 97 -2.76 17.85 -14.64
CA THR A 97 -3.85 18.68 -14.10
C THR A 97 -3.65 19.04 -12.64
N GLN A 98 -2.85 18.26 -11.89
CA GLN A 98 -2.64 18.48 -10.47
C GLN A 98 -1.36 19.27 -10.21
N GLN A 99 -1.50 20.38 -9.49
CA GLN A 99 -0.37 21.09 -8.92
C GLN A 99 0.09 20.36 -7.65
N ARG A 100 1.34 19.91 -7.63
CA ARG A 100 1.90 19.12 -6.52
C ARG A 100 3.05 19.87 -5.87
N SER A 101 3.11 19.84 -4.55
CA SER A 101 4.20 20.40 -3.75
C SER A 101 4.76 19.33 -2.79
N THR A 102 6.04 19.45 -2.47
CA THR A 102 6.70 18.60 -1.48
C THR A 102 6.78 19.34 -0.15
N TYR A 103 6.59 18.62 0.95
CA TYR A 103 6.73 19.13 2.31
C TYR A 103 7.68 18.22 3.09
N ASP A 104 8.59 18.82 3.85
CA ASP A 104 9.47 18.08 4.76
C ASP A 104 8.73 17.74 6.05
N ALA A 105 8.24 16.51 6.12
CA ALA A 105 7.49 15.99 7.25
C ALA A 105 8.37 15.40 8.37
N GLN A 106 9.70 15.56 8.35
CA GLN A 106 10.59 14.93 9.35
C GLN A 106 10.23 15.32 10.79
N LYS A 107 9.92 16.60 11.02
CA LYS A 107 9.55 17.10 12.36
C LYS A 107 8.24 16.49 12.84
N ASP A 108 7.24 16.45 11.97
CA ASP A 108 5.92 15.91 12.29
C ASP A 108 5.98 14.40 12.52
N ALA A 109 6.73 13.67 11.69
CA ALA A 109 6.96 12.25 11.86
C ALA A 109 7.65 11.94 13.20
N LYS A 110 8.66 12.74 13.59
CA LYS A 110 9.30 12.60 14.90
C LYS A 110 8.33 12.87 16.05
N LEU A 111 7.48 13.88 15.92
CA LEU A 111 6.48 14.21 16.95
C LEU A 111 5.46 13.08 17.13
N LEU A 112 4.94 12.54 16.01
CA LEU A 112 4.02 11.40 16.02
C LEU A 112 4.65 10.18 16.69
N LEU A 113 5.88 9.82 16.32
CA LEU A 113 6.59 8.70 16.93
C LEU A 113 6.82 8.90 18.44
N LEU A 114 7.15 10.13 18.87
CA LEU A 114 7.28 10.44 20.29
C LEU A 114 5.93 10.31 21.01
N GLN A 115 4.84 10.75 20.39
CA GLN A 115 3.51 10.64 20.95
C GLN A 115 3.08 9.18 21.13
N ASP A 116 3.33 8.32 20.13
CA ASP A 116 3.07 6.88 20.21
C ASP A 116 3.87 6.22 21.33
N VAL A 117 5.16 6.55 21.47
CA VAL A 117 5.99 6.02 22.58
C VAL A 117 5.48 6.50 23.94
N LEU A 118 5.00 7.73 24.05
CA LEU A 118 4.47 8.28 25.29
C LEU A 118 3.11 7.68 25.65
N THR A 119 2.25 7.40 24.67
CA THR A 119 0.95 6.75 24.88
C THR A 119 1.09 5.24 25.15
N GLU A 120 2.01 4.54 24.50
CA GLU A 120 2.33 3.12 24.80
C GLU A 120 2.98 2.96 26.17
N ARG A 121 3.76 3.95 26.64
CA ARG A 121 4.32 3.99 28.00
C ARG A 121 3.33 4.44 29.07
N TYR A 122 2.19 5.01 28.69
CA TYR A 122 1.13 5.36 29.61
C TYR A 122 0.36 4.10 30.00
N GLN A 123 0.83 3.40 31.03
CA GLN A 123 0.05 2.43 31.79
C GLN A 123 -0.73 3.22 32.86
N PRO A 124 -2.06 3.44 32.73
CA PRO A 124 -2.82 3.99 33.83
C PRO A 124 -3.00 2.89 34.87
N ASN A 125 -2.05 2.76 35.80
CA ASN A 125 -2.25 1.95 37.00
C ASN A 125 -2.74 2.84 38.15
N ASP A 126 -3.75 2.32 38.85
CA ASP A 126 -4.27 2.71 40.16
C ASP A 126 -5.15 3.96 40.27
N TYR A 127 -6.43 3.78 39.92
CA TYR A 127 -7.51 4.19 40.82
C TYR A 127 -8.37 2.99 41.21
N GLY A 128 -8.12 2.48 42.42
CA GLY A 128 -9.15 2.00 43.33
C GLY A 128 -9.76 0.62 43.06
N SER A 129 -9.27 -0.37 43.79
CA SER A 129 -10.16 -1.39 44.34
C SER A 129 -11.33 -0.73 45.07
N VAL A 130 -12.57 -0.91 44.61
CA VAL A 130 -13.73 -1.33 45.44
C VAL A 130 -14.78 -1.95 44.51
N TYR A 131 -14.89 -3.28 44.53
CA TYR A 131 -16.14 -3.98 44.20
C TYR A 131 -16.96 -4.14 45.50
N SER A 132 -18.29 -3.96 45.39
CA SER A 132 -19.38 -4.28 46.34
C SER A 132 -19.40 -3.51 47.67
N TYR A 133 -20.52 -2.95 48.16
CA TYR A 133 -21.82 -3.58 48.38
C TYR A 133 -23.02 -2.68 48.04
N ILE A 134 -24.07 -3.35 47.54
CA ILE A 134 -25.47 -2.98 47.71
C ILE A 134 -25.81 -3.15 49.19
N GLU A 135 -26.18 -2.05 49.86
CA GLU A 135 -27.42 -1.85 50.65
C GLU A 135 -27.69 -0.35 50.78
#